data_AF-A0AAW0PE04-F1
#
_entry.id   AF-A0AAW0PE04-F1
#
_cell.length_a   1.000
_cell.length_b   1.000
_cell.length_c   1.000
_cell.angle_alpha   90.00
_cell.angle_beta   90.00
_cell.angle_gamma   90.00
#
_symmetry.space_group_name_H-M   'P 1'
#
loop_
_entity.id
_entity.type
_entity.pdbx_description
1 polymer ?
#
loop_
_entity_poly.entity_id
_entity_poly.type
_entity_poly.pdbx_seq_one_letter_code
_entity_poly.pdbx_strand_id
1 'polypeptide(L)'
;MEAHHHKQHDKRHVEVSGEKKKDEVTLKACYQYEDNQVGDADAFAREPFVLRFSCPATVIKDLVLIPVHTKPEDSLKELDELHDVVQVIRDTWGSDNIMILGDFNADGRYLLQKKLDSIRIRSQAYHWLIEDGRRHHEQIVVFGEKMLQAVVPNSATTFNFQKEFKLDDDTALSISDHYPVEVTLKTGAKNLLPVKRKTPNTPDSQSGRKKRSAPTKKKRPNQSRGESSSSPVKRRCVRKR
;
A
#
# COMPACT_ATOMS: atom_id res chain seq x y z
N MET A 1 -62.78 40.47 -11.21
CA MET A 1 -62.47 39.07 -10.81
C MET A 1 -61.02 38.83 -11.19
N GLU A 2 -60.10 39.00 -10.24
CA GLU A 2 -58.70 38.57 -10.40
C GLU A 2 -58.33 37.77 -9.15
N ALA A 3 -58.02 36.50 -9.35
CA ALA A 3 -57.64 35.57 -8.31
C ALA A 3 -56.11 35.57 -8.15
N HIS A 4 -55.62 36.02 -7.00
CA HIS A 4 -54.22 35.86 -6.62
C HIS A 4 -53.94 34.40 -6.25
N HIS A 5 -53.20 33.70 -7.10
CA HIS A 5 -52.61 32.39 -6.78
C HIS A 5 -51.31 32.59 -6.00
N HIS A 6 -51.34 32.34 -4.69
CA HIS A 6 -50.14 32.20 -3.85
C HIS A 6 -49.56 30.80 -4.08
N LYS A 7 -48.40 30.70 -4.74
CA LYS A 7 -47.70 29.44 -4.95
C LYS A 7 -46.64 29.28 -3.86
N GLN A 8 -46.94 28.49 -2.83
CA GLN A 8 -46.04 28.17 -1.75
C GLN A 8 -45.00 27.16 -2.25
N HIS A 9 -43.75 27.60 -2.43
CA HIS A 9 -42.65 26.72 -2.78
C HIS A 9 -42.14 25.99 -1.52
N ASP A 10 -42.52 24.72 -1.41
CA ASP A 10 -41.99 23.77 -0.43
C ASP A 10 -40.51 23.47 -0.75
N LYS A 11 -39.60 24.10 -0.01
CA LYS A 11 -38.17 23.75 -0.05
C LYS A 11 -37.95 22.55 0.87
N ARG A 12 -38.09 21.34 0.30
CA ARG A 12 -37.60 20.13 0.96
C ARG A 12 -36.08 20.17 1.05
N HIS A 13 -35.58 20.53 2.23
CA HIS A 13 -34.19 20.31 2.63
C HIS A 13 -33.98 18.79 2.71
N VAL A 14 -33.22 18.24 1.77
CA VAL A 14 -32.70 16.87 1.88
C VAL A 14 -31.38 17.00 2.63
N GLU A 15 -31.42 16.79 3.94
CA GLU A 15 -30.22 16.66 4.75
C GLU A 15 -29.65 15.25 4.51
N VAL A 16 -28.63 15.18 3.64
CA VAL A 16 -27.85 13.95 3.47
C VAL A 16 -26.91 13.86 4.66
N SER A 17 -27.32 13.12 5.69
CA SER A 17 -26.46 12.72 6.80
C SER A 17 -25.45 11.68 6.32
N GLY A 18 -24.41 12.13 5.62
CA GLY A 18 -23.25 11.31 5.32
C GLY A 18 -22.52 10.99 6.61
N GLU A 19 -22.65 9.77 7.13
CA GLU A 19 -21.75 9.27 8.15
C GLU A 19 -20.31 9.42 7.65
N LYS A 20 -19.49 10.19 8.39
CA LYS A 20 -18.11 10.46 8.03
C LYS A 20 -17.30 9.17 8.20
N LYS A 21 -17.19 8.38 7.13
CA LYS A 21 -16.37 7.16 7.10
C LYS A 21 -14.95 7.53 7.56
N LYS A 22 -14.49 6.93 8.64
CA LYS A 22 -13.14 7.18 9.17
C LYS A 22 -12.12 6.72 8.13
N ASP A 23 -11.15 7.57 7.82
CA ASP A 23 -10.07 7.24 6.87
C ASP A 23 -9.42 5.91 7.26
N GLU A 24 -9.48 4.94 6.35
CA GLU A 24 -8.91 3.61 6.55
C GLU A 24 -7.38 3.64 6.52
N VAL A 25 -6.82 4.60 5.78
CA VAL A 25 -5.39 4.84 5.61
C VAL A 25 -5.06 6.33 5.68
N THR A 26 -3.82 6.68 6.04
CA THR A 26 -3.36 8.09 6.09
C THR A 26 -2.04 8.25 5.35
N LEU A 27 -1.97 9.16 4.38
CA LEU A 27 -0.72 9.51 3.71
C LEU A 27 0.27 10.15 4.70
N LYS A 28 1.47 9.57 4.79
CA LYS A 28 2.57 10.00 5.67
C LYS A 28 3.63 10.80 4.92
N ALA A 29 3.99 10.36 3.72
CA ALA A 29 4.99 11.00 2.88
C ALA A 29 4.73 10.68 1.40
N CYS A 30 5.29 11.48 0.51
CA CYS A 30 5.43 11.14 -0.89
C CYS A 30 6.82 11.56 -1.39
N TYR A 31 7.27 10.95 -2.47
CA TYR A 31 8.57 11.19 -3.08
C TYR A 31 8.43 11.01 -4.60
N GLN A 32 8.87 12.01 -5.36
CA GLN A 32 9.00 11.90 -6.82
C GLN A 32 10.41 11.40 -7.11
N TYR A 33 10.53 10.27 -7.81
CA TYR A 33 11.83 9.76 -8.22
C TYR A 33 12.53 10.77 -9.14
N GLU A 34 13.79 11.06 -8.88
CA GLU A 34 14.53 12.14 -9.59
C GLU A 34 15.10 11.71 -10.94
N ASP A 35 15.24 10.41 -11.18
CA ASP A 35 15.70 9.82 -12.44
C ASP A 35 17.01 10.43 -13.02
N ASN A 36 17.94 10.73 -12.13
CA ASN A 36 19.21 11.42 -12.43
C ASN A 36 20.43 10.52 -12.20
N GLN A 37 20.25 9.21 -12.32
CA GLN A 37 21.29 8.22 -12.06
C GLN A 37 22.47 8.40 -13.03
N VAL A 38 23.70 8.43 -12.51
CA VAL A 38 24.89 8.63 -13.34
C VAL A 38 25.07 7.40 -14.26
N GLY A 39 24.97 7.62 -15.56
CA GLY A 39 25.07 6.55 -16.57
C GLY A 39 23.73 5.97 -17.02
N ASP A 40 22.62 6.34 -16.35
CA ASP A 40 21.26 5.97 -16.77
C ASP A 40 20.24 7.05 -16.36
N ALA A 41 20.50 8.29 -16.73
CA ALA A 41 19.55 9.38 -16.53
C ALA A 41 18.40 9.26 -17.54
N ASP A 42 17.20 9.71 -17.14
CA ASP A 42 15.99 9.68 -17.98
C ASP A 42 15.63 8.23 -18.39
N ALA A 43 15.61 7.34 -17.41
CA ALA A 43 15.21 5.96 -17.61
C ALA A 43 13.70 5.80 -17.78
N PHE A 44 12.89 6.66 -17.16
CA PHE A 44 11.44 6.59 -17.14
C PHE A 44 10.81 7.66 -18.03
N ALA A 45 9.87 7.29 -18.90
CA ALA A 45 9.03 8.28 -19.57
C ALA A 45 8.11 9.04 -18.60
N ARG A 46 7.83 8.43 -17.43
CA ARG A 46 7.02 8.97 -16.34
C ARG A 46 7.63 8.52 -15.02
N GLU A 47 8.34 9.42 -14.35
CA GLU A 47 9.10 9.07 -13.16
C GLU A 47 8.16 8.61 -12.03
N PRO A 48 8.48 7.52 -11.30
CA PRO A 48 7.60 6.98 -10.26
C PRO A 48 7.28 7.98 -9.13
N PHE A 49 5.99 8.14 -8.82
CA PHE A 49 5.52 8.94 -7.69
C PHE A 49 5.21 8.06 -6.48
N VAL A 50 6.17 7.94 -5.58
CA VAL A 50 6.14 7.05 -4.42
C VAL A 50 5.28 7.64 -3.30
N LEU A 51 4.42 6.82 -2.70
CA LEU A 51 3.51 7.18 -1.62
C LEU A 51 3.76 6.30 -0.39
N ARG A 52 3.80 6.89 0.80
CA ARG A 52 3.89 6.15 2.07
C ARG A 52 2.63 6.34 2.87
N PHE A 53 1.93 5.27 3.19
CA PHE A 53 0.69 5.26 3.95
C PHE A 53 0.86 4.60 5.32
N SER A 54 0.10 5.11 6.29
CA SER A 54 -0.20 4.41 7.53
C SER A 54 -1.51 3.66 7.38
N CYS A 55 -1.49 2.35 7.58
CA CYS A 55 -2.62 1.46 7.40
C CYS A 55 -2.93 0.76 8.74
N PRO A 56 -3.60 1.44 9.69
CA PRO A 56 -3.80 0.91 11.04
C PRO A 56 -4.68 -0.36 11.08
N ALA A 57 -5.50 -0.61 10.05
CA ALA A 57 -6.39 -1.76 9.97
C ALA A 57 -5.70 -3.05 9.47
N THR A 58 -4.57 -2.97 8.76
CA THR A 58 -3.89 -4.10 8.11
C THR A 58 -2.76 -4.66 8.96
N VAL A 59 -2.24 -5.86 8.66
CA VAL A 59 -1.04 -6.41 9.35
C VAL A 59 0.22 -5.59 9.04
N ILE A 60 0.29 -4.99 7.85
CA ILE A 60 1.31 -4.00 7.46
C ILE A 60 0.81 -2.61 7.83
N LYS A 61 1.39 -2.01 8.88
CA LYS A 61 0.95 -0.71 9.39
C LYS A 61 1.53 0.48 8.64
N ASP A 62 2.60 0.27 7.88
CA ASP A 62 3.33 1.28 7.11
C ASP A 62 3.59 0.69 5.73
N LEU A 63 2.88 1.18 4.72
CA LEU A 63 2.90 0.66 3.35
C LEU A 63 3.52 1.72 2.43
N VAL A 64 4.45 1.31 1.58
CA VAL A 64 4.94 2.11 0.48
C VAL A 64 4.29 1.62 -0.81
N LEU A 65 3.71 2.53 -1.58
CA LEU A 65 3.07 2.30 -2.85
C LEU A 65 3.85 3.01 -3.96
N ILE A 66 4.16 2.29 -5.03
CA ILE A 66 4.83 2.80 -6.22
C ILE A 66 3.87 2.55 -7.41
N PRO A 67 3.00 3.52 -7.75
CA PRO A 67 2.23 3.47 -8.98
C PRO A 67 3.16 3.62 -10.19
N VAL A 68 2.99 2.74 -11.18
CA VAL A 68 3.79 2.70 -12.40
C VAL A 68 2.87 2.66 -13.62
N HIS A 69 3.21 3.43 -14.64
CA HIS A 69 2.67 3.28 -15.98
C HIS A 69 3.85 3.38 -16.93
N THR A 70 4.35 2.23 -17.39
CA THR A 70 5.55 2.18 -18.25
C THR A 70 5.25 2.61 -19.67
N LYS A 71 6.22 3.15 -20.38
CA LYS A 71 6.09 3.34 -21.82
C LYS A 71 6.21 1.98 -22.53
N PRO A 72 5.28 1.58 -23.42
CA PRO A 72 5.29 0.25 -24.03
C PRO A 72 6.63 -0.12 -24.68
N GLU A 73 7.22 0.81 -25.44
CA GLU A 73 8.46 0.58 -26.19
C GLU A 73 9.70 0.47 -25.29
N ASP A 74 9.66 1.06 -24.09
CA ASP A 74 10.77 1.12 -23.13
C ASP A 74 10.47 0.30 -21.85
N SER A 75 9.38 -0.45 -21.84
CA SER A 75 8.86 -1.19 -20.68
C SER A 75 9.90 -2.09 -20.03
N LEU A 76 10.77 -2.75 -20.81
CA LEU A 76 11.82 -3.60 -20.24
C LEU A 76 12.81 -2.79 -19.38
N LYS A 77 13.24 -1.64 -19.90
CA LYS A 77 14.20 -0.75 -19.23
C LYS A 77 13.55 -0.17 -17.98
N GLU A 78 12.36 0.43 -18.13
CA GLU A 78 11.64 1.04 -17.02
C GLU A 78 11.36 0.03 -15.91
N LEU A 79 10.93 -1.20 -16.24
CA LEU A 79 10.67 -2.23 -15.24
C LEU A 79 11.93 -2.71 -14.52
N ASP A 80 13.07 -2.78 -15.22
CA ASP A 80 14.34 -3.14 -14.57
C ASP A 80 14.80 -2.06 -13.57
N GLU A 81 14.66 -0.79 -13.95
CA GLU A 81 15.03 0.39 -13.15
C GLU A 81 14.16 0.58 -11.90
N LEU A 82 12.98 -0.03 -11.84
CA LEU A 82 12.18 -0.08 -10.60
C LEU A 82 12.91 -0.73 -9.43
N HIS A 83 13.95 -1.53 -9.69
CA HIS A 83 14.81 -2.03 -8.63
C HIS A 83 15.54 -0.91 -7.90
N ASP A 84 16.07 0.08 -8.63
CA ASP A 84 16.81 1.20 -8.05
C ASP A 84 15.89 2.14 -7.29
N VAL A 85 14.66 2.34 -7.79
CA VAL A 85 13.59 3.03 -7.06
C VAL A 85 13.34 2.34 -5.70
N VAL A 86 13.28 1.01 -5.67
CA VAL A 86 13.13 0.25 -4.42
C VAL A 86 14.34 0.47 -3.50
N GLN A 87 15.57 0.46 -3.99
CA GLN A 87 16.75 0.72 -3.15
C GLN A 87 16.71 2.13 -2.55
N VAL A 88 16.42 3.15 -3.36
CA VAL A 88 16.30 4.55 -2.88
C VAL A 88 15.24 4.67 -1.77
N ILE A 89 14.10 4.00 -1.91
CA ILE A 89 13.05 4.00 -0.89
C ILE A 89 13.52 3.32 0.39
N ARG A 90 14.21 2.18 0.28
CA ARG A 90 14.75 1.45 1.43
C ARG A 90 15.76 2.30 2.18
N ASP A 91 16.64 3.01 1.48
CA ASP A 91 17.62 3.92 2.08
C ASP A 91 16.94 5.15 2.70
N THR A 92 15.94 5.71 2.02
CA THR A 92 15.26 6.94 2.47
C THR A 92 14.34 6.71 3.66
N TRP A 93 13.61 5.59 3.70
CA TRP A 93 12.55 5.34 4.68
C TRP A 93 12.78 4.11 5.57
N GLY A 94 13.80 3.29 5.30
CA GLY A 94 14.11 2.08 6.07
C GLY A 94 12.97 1.05 6.02
N SER A 95 12.21 1.00 4.94
CA SER A 95 11.01 0.16 4.82
C SER A 95 11.12 -0.81 3.66
N ASP A 96 10.94 -2.10 3.95
CA ASP A 96 10.77 -3.15 2.95
C ASP A 96 9.29 -3.40 2.62
N ASN A 97 8.35 -2.67 3.24
CA ASN A 97 6.91 -2.88 3.03
C ASN A 97 6.44 -2.20 1.73
N ILE A 98 6.98 -2.63 0.58
CA ILE A 98 6.82 -1.96 -0.71
C ILE A 98 5.90 -2.78 -1.62
N MET A 99 4.97 -2.09 -2.28
CA MET A 99 4.12 -2.61 -3.34
C MET A 99 4.25 -1.72 -4.57
N ILE A 100 4.54 -2.34 -5.71
CA ILE A 100 4.61 -1.72 -7.03
C ILE A 100 3.38 -2.19 -7.80
N LEU A 101 2.65 -1.27 -8.44
CA LEU A 101 1.48 -1.66 -9.21
C LEU A 101 1.14 -0.68 -10.33
N GLY A 102 0.42 -1.17 -11.32
CA GLY A 102 -0.11 -0.37 -12.42
C GLY A 102 0.16 -1.03 -13.75
N ASP A 103 0.19 -0.24 -14.82
CA ASP A 103 0.39 -0.71 -16.18
C ASP A 103 1.89 -0.89 -16.48
N PHE A 104 2.32 -2.14 -16.48
CA PHE A 104 3.70 -2.53 -16.73
C PHE A 104 4.00 -2.77 -18.21
N ASN A 105 2.98 -2.74 -19.09
CA ASN A 105 3.11 -3.18 -20.49
C ASN A 105 3.85 -4.53 -20.62
N ALA A 106 3.66 -5.41 -19.62
CA ALA A 106 4.48 -6.61 -19.43
C ALA A 106 4.02 -7.83 -20.25
N ASP A 107 3.16 -7.62 -21.23
CA ASP A 107 2.63 -8.70 -22.07
C ASP A 107 3.58 -9.06 -23.22
N GLY A 108 3.28 -10.20 -23.86
CA GLY A 108 4.09 -10.72 -24.96
C GLY A 108 4.13 -9.85 -26.22
N ARG A 109 3.36 -8.75 -26.31
CA ARG A 109 3.39 -7.84 -27.47
C ARG A 109 4.58 -6.91 -27.42
N TYR A 110 4.92 -6.43 -26.23
CA TYR A 110 6.03 -5.51 -26.03
C TYR A 110 7.28 -6.20 -25.48
N LEU A 111 7.11 -7.28 -24.70
CA LEU A 111 8.21 -7.95 -24.03
C LEU A 111 8.32 -9.44 -24.39
N LEU A 112 9.48 -9.83 -24.91
CA LEU A 112 9.83 -11.25 -24.97
C LEU A 112 9.98 -11.78 -23.55
N GLN A 113 9.23 -12.84 -23.23
CA GLN A 113 9.24 -13.46 -21.89
C GLN A 113 10.65 -13.71 -21.33
N LYS A 114 11.59 -14.17 -22.17
CA LYS A 114 12.99 -14.41 -21.77
C LYS A 114 13.71 -13.16 -21.26
N LYS A 115 13.40 -11.98 -21.83
CA LYS A 115 13.96 -10.71 -21.39
C LYS A 115 13.30 -10.26 -20.09
N LEU A 116 11.99 -10.46 -19.98
CA LEU A 116 11.27 -10.16 -18.74
C LEU A 116 11.89 -10.94 -17.57
N ASP A 117 12.18 -12.24 -17.74
CA ASP A 117 12.81 -13.06 -16.69
C ASP A 117 14.23 -12.58 -16.28
N SER A 118 14.88 -11.70 -17.06
CA SER A 118 16.21 -11.15 -16.74
C SER A 118 16.21 -9.85 -15.93
N ILE A 119 15.06 -9.18 -15.78
CA ILE A 119 15.02 -7.90 -15.04
C ILE A 119 15.12 -8.13 -13.53
N ARG A 120 15.69 -7.17 -12.82
CA ARG A 120 15.97 -7.24 -11.38
C ARG A 120 14.72 -7.43 -10.52
N ILE A 121 13.58 -6.86 -10.94
CA ILE A 121 12.29 -7.05 -10.26
C ILE A 121 11.63 -8.42 -10.53
N ARG A 122 12.27 -9.34 -11.27
CA ARG A 122 11.90 -10.76 -11.37
C ARG A 122 12.73 -11.67 -10.46
N SER A 123 13.67 -11.11 -9.70
CA SER A 123 14.44 -11.87 -8.70
C SER A 123 13.55 -12.38 -7.55
N GLN A 124 14.08 -13.30 -6.75
CA GLN A 124 13.35 -13.96 -5.64
C GLN A 124 12.85 -12.99 -4.56
N ALA A 125 13.39 -11.77 -4.49
CA ALA A 125 12.95 -10.75 -3.55
C ALA A 125 11.60 -10.11 -3.94
N TYR A 126 11.14 -10.33 -5.17
CA TYR A 126 9.92 -9.74 -5.72
C TYR A 126 8.89 -10.82 -6.01
N HIS A 127 7.67 -10.59 -5.53
CA HIS A 127 6.57 -11.52 -5.72
C HIS A 127 5.51 -10.87 -6.60
N TRP A 128 5.40 -11.36 -7.83
CA TRP A 128 4.39 -10.96 -8.80
C TRP A 128 3.09 -11.69 -8.45
N LEU A 129 2.07 -10.94 -8.07
CA LEU A 129 0.84 -11.51 -7.49
C LEU A 129 -0.19 -11.93 -8.53
N ILE A 130 -0.11 -11.38 -9.74
CA ILE A 130 -0.98 -11.74 -10.86
C ILE A 130 -0.25 -12.81 -11.67
N GLU A 131 -0.56 -14.08 -11.39
CA GLU A 131 0.16 -15.24 -11.94
C GLU A 131 -0.04 -15.42 -13.45
N ASP A 132 -1.19 -15.01 -13.98
CA ASP A 132 -1.43 -14.93 -15.44
C ASP A 132 -0.71 -13.72 -16.09
N GLY A 133 0.08 -13.00 -15.30
CA GLY A 133 0.81 -11.77 -15.64
C GLY A 133 1.96 -11.92 -16.63
N ARG A 134 1.95 -12.98 -17.42
CA ARG A 134 2.71 -13.08 -18.68
C ARG A 134 1.88 -12.55 -19.87
N ARG A 135 0.60 -12.24 -19.65
CA ARG A 135 -0.37 -11.81 -20.67
C ARG A 135 -1.15 -10.54 -20.32
N HIS A 136 -1.02 -10.05 -19.07
CA HIS A 136 -1.72 -8.85 -18.61
C HIS A 136 -0.75 -7.70 -18.48
N HIS A 137 -1.19 -6.52 -18.94
CA HIS A 137 -0.45 -5.27 -18.87
C HIS A 137 -0.30 -4.82 -17.42
N GLU A 138 -1.37 -4.98 -16.65
CA GLU A 138 -1.48 -4.54 -15.29
C GLU A 138 -0.92 -5.58 -14.32
N GLN A 139 -0.07 -5.12 -13.41
CA GLN A 139 0.63 -5.99 -12.48
C GLN A 139 0.57 -5.44 -11.06
N ILE A 140 0.69 -6.37 -10.11
CA ILE A 140 0.94 -6.06 -8.70
C ILE A 140 2.14 -6.88 -8.27
N VAL A 141 3.20 -6.20 -7.82
CA VAL A 141 4.44 -6.80 -7.34
C VAL A 141 4.70 -6.32 -5.93
N VAL A 142 5.02 -7.25 -5.02
CA VAL A 142 5.39 -6.92 -3.64
C VAL A 142 6.84 -7.28 -3.36
N PHE A 143 7.50 -6.46 -2.56
CA PHE A 143 8.89 -6.67 -2.17
C PHE A 143 8.99 -7.37 -0.81
N GLY A 144 9.69 -8.49 -0.77
CA GLY A 144 10.00 -9.24 0.43
C GLY A 144 8.84 -10.10 0.98
N GLU A 145 9.24 -11.15 1.70
CA GLU A 145 8.36 -12.17 2.23
C GLU A 145 7.29 -11.62 3.19
N LYS A 146 7.63 -10.59 3.97
CA LYS A 146 6.70 -9.96 4.91
C LYS A 146 5.49 -9.32 4.19
N MET A 147 5.72 -8.68 3.04
CA MET A 147 4.63 -8.12 2.24
C MET A 147 3.81 -9.23 1.57
N LEU A 148 4.47 -10.26 1.04
CA LEU A 148 3.78 -11.42 0.48
C LEU A 148 2.84 -12.06 1.51
N GLN A 149 3.34 -12.30 2.73
CA GLN A 149 2.54 -12.87 3.82
C GLN A 149 1.39 -11.98 4.27
N ALA A 150 1.45 -10.67 4.00
CA ALA A 150 0.37 -9.75 4.30
C ALA A 150 -0.77 -9.80 3.29
N VAL A 151 -0.55 -10.34 2.09
CA VAL A 151 -1.59 -10.49 1.07
C VAL A 151 -2.55 -11.62 1.46
N VAL A 152 -3.85 -11.40 1.25
CA VAL A 152 -4.85 -12.47 1.33
C VAL A 152 -4.63 -13.40 0.14
N PRO A 153 -4.41 -14.71 0.35
CA PRO A 153 -4.18 -15.64 -0.75
C PRO A 153 -5.26 -15.55 -1.82
N ASN A 154 -4.86 -15.58 -3.09
CA ASN A 154 -5.74 -15.50 -4.27
C ASN A 154 -6.62 -14.23 -4.36
N SER A 155 -6.29 -13.17 -3.63
CA SER A 155 -7.03 -11.89 -3.71
C SER A 155 -6.52 -10.95 -4.80
N ALA A 156 -5.33 -11.19 -5.35
CA ALA A 156 -4.79 -10.39 -6.43
C ALA A 156 -5.43 -10.80 -7.76
N THR A 157 -6.17 -9.90 -8.40
CA THR A 157 -6.90 -10.17 -9.65
C THR A 157 -7.12 -8.90 -10.46
N THR A 158 -7.47 -9.06 -11.73
CA THR A 158 -8.10 -8.01 -12.54
C THR A 158 -9.60 -7.94 -12.24
N PHE A 159 -10.16 -6.74 -12.14
CA PHE A 159 -11.59 -6.50 -12.01
C PHE A 159 -12.21 -6.24 -13.38
N ASN A 160 -12.88 -7.25 -13.94
CA ASN A 160 -13.58 -7.12 -15.22
C ASN A 160 -14.92 -6.38 -15.04
N PHE A 161 -14.86 -5.04 -15.07
CA PHE A 161 -16.04 -4.18 -14.91
C PHE A 161 -17.06 -4.35 -16.04
N GLN A 162 -16.62 -4.72 -17.25
CA GLN A 162 -17.51 -5.00 -18.37
C GLN A 162 -18.45 -6.17 -18.02
N LYS A 163 -17.89 -7.26 -17.51
CA LYS A 163 -18.64 -8.44 -17.08
C LYS A 163 -19.49 -8.15 -15.85
N GLU A 164 -18.93 -7.49 -14.85
CA GLU A 164 -19.63 -7.18 -13.60
C GLU A 164 -20.87 -6.32 -13.85
N PHE A 165 -20.74 -5.28 -14.68
CA PHE A 165 -21.82 -4.35 -14.98
C PHE A 165 -22.59 -4.67 -16.27
N LYS A 166 -22.26 -5.79 -16.93
CA LYS A 166 -22.90 -6.27 -18.17
C LYS A 166 -22.93 -5.22 -19.28
N LEU A 167 -21.78 -4.59 -19.50
CA LEU A 167 -21.61 -3.56 -20.51
C LEU A 167 -21.33 -4.19 -21.88
N ASP A 168 -21.85 -3.58 -22.94
CA ASP A 168 -21.37 -3.83 -24.30
C ASP A 168 -19.92 -3.32 -24.48
N ASP A 169 -19.29 -3.77 -25.56
CA ASP A 169 -17.88 -3.47 -25.84
C ASP A 169 -17.63 -1.96 -25.98
N ASP A 170 -18.51 -1.24 -26.68
CA ASP A 170 -18.36 0.21 -26.90
C ASP A 170 -18.45 0.99 -25.58
N THR A 171 -19.40 0.64 -24.71
CA THR A 171 -19.55 1.25 -23.39
C THR A 171 -18.35 0.93 -22.51
N ALA A 172 -17.88 -0.31 -22.51
CA ALA A 172 -16.70 -0.70 -21.73
C ALA A 172 -15.45 0.06 -22.19
N LEU A 173 -15.20 0.12 -23.50
CA LEU A 173 -14.07 0.85 -24.09
C LEU A 173 -14.18 2.37 -23.86
N SER A 174 -15.39 2.92 -23.77
CA SER A 174 -15.59 4.33 -23.41
C SER A 174 -15.18 4.65 -21.96
N ILE A 175 -15.19 3.63 -21.07
CA ILE A 175 -14.72 3.76 -19.69
C ILE A 175 -13.19 3.60 -19.65
N SER A 176 -12.68 2.50 -20.20
CA SER A 176 -11.25 2.14 -20.21
C SER A 176 -11.02 0.91 -21.09
N ASP A 177 -9.90 0.87 -21.80
CA ASP A 177 -9.35 -0.33 -22.44
C ASP A 177 -8.53 -1.21 -21.46
N HIS A 178 -8.30 -0.73 -20.25
CA HIS A 178 -7.61 -1.42 -19.16
C HIS A 178 -8.56 -1.79 -18.01
N TYR A 179 -8.44 -3.02 -17.50
CA TYR A 179 -9.16 -3.45 -16.29
C TYR A 179 -8.36 -3.06 -15.03
N PRO A 180 -9.01 -2.57 -13.96
CA PRO A 180 -8.33 -2.35 -12.69
C PRO A 180 -7.70 -3.65 -12.17
N VAL A 181 -6.53 -3.55 -11.53
CA VAL A 181 -5.98 -4.62 -10.70
C VAL A 181 -6.21 -4.32 -9.23
N GLU A 182 -6.61 -5.34 -8.49
CA GLU A 182 -6.95 -5.25 -7.08
C GLU A 182 -6.23 -6.33 -6.27
N VAL A 183 -5.96 -6.03 -5.00
CA VAL A 183 -5.38 -6.97 -4.03
C VAL A 183 -5.91 -6.64 -2.64
N THR A 184 -6.13 -7.66 -1.81
CA THR A 184 -6.55 -7.47 -0.42
C THR A 184 -5.40 -7.75 0.55
N LEU A 185 -5.16 -6.83 1.48
CA LEU A 185 -4.24 -7.04 2.60
C LEU A 185 -4.97 -7.59 3.83
N LYS A 186 -4.34 -8.53 4.54
CA LYS A 186 -4.86 -9.10 5.79
C LYS A 186 -5.05 -7.99 6.83
N THR A 187 -6.16 -8.07 7.55
CA THR A 187 -6.43 -7.18 8.68
C THR A 187 -5.59 -7.58 9.89
N GLY A 188 -5.07 -6.58 10.62
CA GLY A 188 -4.42 -6.83 11.90
C GLY A 188 -5.46 -7.16 12.96
N ALA A 189 -5.11 -8.01 13.93
CA ALA A 189 -5.94 -8.21 15.11
C ALA A 189 -6.25 -6.82 15.71
N LYS A 190 -7.55 -6.50 15.85
CA LYS A 190 -7.94 -5.37 16.69
C LYS A 190 -7.32 -5.64 18.05
N ASN A 191 -6.62 -4.66 18.63
CA ASN A 191 -6.37 -4.66 20.07
C ASN A 191 -7.73 -4.53 20.77
N LEU A 192 -8.51 -5.61 20.77
CA LEU A 192 -9.55 -5.84 21.74
C LEU A 192 -8.77 -6.04 23.03
N LEU A 193 -8.62 -4.95 23.78
CA LEU A 193 -8.21 -5.02 25.17
C LEU A 193 -9.02 -6.16 25.80
N PRO A 194 -8.39 -7.11 26.53
CA PRO A 194 -9.15 -8.12 27.24
C PRO A 194 -10.15 -7.38 28.13
N VAL A 195 -11.44 -7.50 27.81
CA VAL A 195 -12.50 -7.11 28.74
C VAL A 195 -12.26 -8.00 29.94
N LYS A 196 -11.73 -7.41 31.03
CA LYS A 196 -11.68 -8.08 32.33
C LYS A 196 -13.13 -8.41 32.66
N ARG A 197 -13.53 -9.68 32.46
CA ARG A 197 -14.76 -10.21 33.02
C ARG A 197 -14.65 -9.99 34.53
N LYS A 198 -15.49 -9.11 35.08
CA LYS A 198 -15.69 -9.03 36.52
C LYS A 198 -16.30 -10.38 36.94
N THR A 199 -15.51 -11.23 37.57
CA THR A 199 -16.02 -12.39 38.28
C THR A 199 -16.88 -11.91 39.45
N PRO A 200 -18.05 -12.53 39.71
CA PRO A 200 -18.83 -12.25 40.89
C PRO A 200 -18.02 -12.62 42.15
N ASN A 201 -18.04 -11.74 43.15
CA ASN A 201 -17.44 -11.97 44.45
C ASN A 201 -18.26 -13.01 45.23
N THR A 202 -17.57 -13.98 45.84
CA THR A 202 -18.10 -14.81 46.94
C THR A 202 -17.08 -14.76 48.09
N PRO A 203 -17.50 -14.71 49.37
CA PRO A 203 -16.66 -14.22 50.46
C PRO A 203 -15.73 -15.26 51.07
N ASP A 204 -14.59 -14.73 51.53
CA ASP A 204 -13.66 -15.15 52.59
C ASP A 204 -13.57 -16.61 53.05
N SER A 205 -12.35 -17.13 53.04
CA SER A 205 -11.78 -17.83 54.21
C SER A 205 -10.24 -17.77 54.21
N GLN A 206 -9.71 -17.53 55.40
CA GLN A 206 -8.31 -17.26 55.75
C GLN A 206 -7.39 -18.48 55.53
N SER A 207 -6.12 -18.25 55.15
CA SER A 207 -4.96 -18.47 56.04
C SER A 207 -3.60 -18.35 55.32
N GLY A 208 -2.62 -17.76 56.01
CA GLY A 208 -1.33 -18.44 56.21
C GLY A 208 -0.14 -18.20 55.26
N ARG A 209 0.81 -17.41 55.78
CA ARG A 209 2.30 -17.53 55.65
C ARG A 209 3.04 -16.91 54.46
N LYS A 210 3.69 -15.78 54.79
CA LYS A 210 4.93 -15.22 54.22
C LYS A 210 6.10 -16.23 54.23
N LYS A 211 6.88 -16.25 53.15
CA LYS A 211 8.35 -16.43 53.20
C LYS A 211 9.04 -15.49 52.20
N ARG A 212 10.06 -14.79 52.71
CA ARG A 212 11.00 -13.91 51.99
C ARG A 212 12.17 -14.75 51.44
N SER A 213 12.70 -14.35 50.30
CA SER A 213 14.14 -14.47 49.99
C SER A 213 14.57 -13.37 49.02
N ALA A 214 15.79 -12.88 49.25
CA ALA A 214 16.41 -11.66 48.70
C ALA A 214 17.43 -12.02 47.57
N PRO A 215 18.03 -11.03 46.88
CA PRO A 215 18.45 -11.13 45.48
C PRO A 215 19.94 -11.44 45.27
N THR A 216 20.28 -11.97 44.10
CA THR A 216 21.66 -12.10 43.59
C THR A 216 21.95 -11.12 42.45
N LYS A 217 23.10 -10.43 42.59
CA LYS A 217 23.71 -9.45 41.68
C LYS A 217 24.58 -10.13 40.59
N LYS A 218 24.90 -9.33 39.55
CA LYS A 218 26.03 -9.33 38.59
C LYS A 218 25.55 -9.57 37.15
N LYS A 219 26.03 -8.91 36.08
CA LYS A 219 27.05 -7.86 35.85
C LYS A 219 26.80 -7.32 34.42
N ARG A 220 27.09 -6.04 34.17
CA ARG A 220 27.21 -5.41 32.83
C ARG A 220 28.54 -5.78 32.14
N PRO A 221 28.63 -5.57 30.82
CA PRO A 221 29.60 -4.57 30.33
C PRO A 221 29.07 -3.57 29.29
N ASN A 222 29.70 -2.39 29.30
CA ASN A 222 29.82 -1.32 28.29
C ASN A 222 30.49 -1.86 27.00
N GLN A 223 30.60 -1.24 25.81
CA GLN A 223 30.45 0.11 25.21
C GLN A 223 30.47 -0.16 23.67
N SER A 224 29.92 0.65 22.77
CA SER A 224 30.62 1.81 22.19
C SER A 224 29.77 2.43 21.07
N ARG A 225 29.99 3.73 20.86
CA ARG A 225 29.29 4.63 19.94
C ARG A 225 30.03 4.69 18.60
N GLY A 226 29.28 4.93 17.53
CA GLY A 226 29.77 5.47 16.26
C GLY A 226 28.62 6.16 15.54
N GLU A 227 28.54 7.48 15.67
CA GLU A 227 27.63 8.35 14.92
C GLU A 227 28.31 8.79 13.61
N SER A 228 27.59 8.72 12.50
CA SER A 228 27.84 9.57 11.33
C SER A 228 26.49 9.92 10.71
N SER A 229 26.07 11.16 10.93
CA SER A 229 24.80 11.72 10.49
C SER A 229 24.96 12.43 9.14
N SER A 230 24.18 12.02 8.14
CA SER A 230 23.81 12.87 7.01
C SER A 230 22.31 12.65 6.74
N SER A 231 21.49 13.58 7.21
CA SER A 231 20.04 13.55 7.03
C SER A 231 19.65 14.27 5.74
N PRO A 232 18.84 13.68 4.84
CA PRO A 232 18.23 14.42 3.74
C PRO A 232 16.99 15.18 4.22
N VAL A 233 16.77 16.33 3.58
CA VAL A 233 15.77 17.34 3.90
C VAL A 233 14.34 16.82 3.65
N LYS A 234 13.50 16.87 4.69
CA LYS A 234 12.05 16.62 4.58
C LYS A 234 11.40 17.71 3.71
N ARG A 235 11.05 17.40 2.47
CA ARG A 235 10.11 18.23 1.70
C ARG A 235 8.68 17.78 1.97
N ARG A 236 7.88 18.70 2.49
CA ARG A 236 6.47 18.49 2.82
C ARG A 236 5.65 18.59 1.53
N CYS A 237 4.82 17.58 1.28
CA CYS A 237 3.83 17.60 0.20
C CYS A 237 2.90 18.82 0.36
N VAL A 238 2.90 19.70 -0.64
CA VAL A 238 2.02 20.87 -0.69
C VAL A 238 0.65 20.39 -1.15
N ARG A 239 -0.31 20.34 -0.23
CA ARG A 239 -1.73 20.25 -0.59
C ARG A 239 -2.10 21.56 -1.29
N LYS A 240 -2.22 21.55 -2.62
CA LYS A 240 -2.96 22.61 -3.31
C LYS A 240 -4.42 22.52 -2.84
N ARG A 241 -4.93 23.64 -2.33
CA ARG A 241 -6.33 23.83 -1.94
C ARG A 241 -7.17 24.03 -3.19
#